data_AF-A0A7C4RD75-F1
#
_entry.id   AF-A0A7C4RD75-F1
#
_cell.length_a   1.000
_cell.length_b   1.000
_cell.length_c   1.000
_cell.angle_alpha   90.00
_cell.angle_beta   90.00
_cell.angle_gamma   90.00
#
_symmetry.space_group_name_H-M   'P 1'
#
loop_
_entity.id
_entity.type
_entity.pdbx_description
1 polymer ?
#
loop_
_entity_poly.entity_id
_entity_poly.type
_entity_poly.pdbx_seq_one_letter_code
_entity_poly.pdbx_strand_id
1 'polypeptide(L)'
;MVKPYPPSWHRRLDFLPPMGLQIAVGERDLELYYCYTSVSVQEPTSRMPSETRTEYGKLKVNPAFRNIVDYEMGNPNPRNGIHPIPQREILNDITDYMGGAVRIVGEMPDVVIKSRGVVERIPREVEELDAFQGSEFVFYLQNAYGNFVHKVRRALNMPHIENPYRFMKADLLKYRIIRSPHDPVLKKLRSTLKTEFIVADTYGWSHFGDSNILALEQALTRNRWWTDIGKPTPFQIPINSGVQGQIYQLLRRNCVVVV
;
A
#
# COMPACT_ATOMS: atom_id res chain seq x y z
N MET A 1 -16.21 7.11 12.11
CA MET A 1 -15.51 6.51 10.95
C MET A 1 -14.66 7.60 10.29
N VAL A 2 -13.36 7.37 10.09
CA VAL A 2 -12.50 8.33 9.37
C VAL A 2 -12.91 8.30 7.91
N LYS A 3 -13.27 9.45 7.34
CA LYS A 3 -13.69 9.55 5.94
C LYS A 3 -12.46 9.47 5.01
N PRO A 4 -12.56 8.92 3.80
CA PRO A 4 -11.50 9.06 2.81
C PRO A 4 -11.38 10.54 2.40
N TYR A 5 -10.21 10.93 1.90
CA TYR A 5 -10.02 12.24 1.29
C TYR A 5 -10.97 12.46 0.11
N PRO A 6 -11.22 13.72 -0.27
CA PRO A 6 -11.88 14.03 -1.52
C PRO A 6 -11.18 13.31 -2.69
N PRO A 7 -11.93 12.78 -3.68
CA PRO A 7 -11.33 12.19 -4.86
C PRO A 7 -10.46 13.19 -5.64
N SER A 8 -10.73 14.49 -5.58
CA SER A 8 -9.97 15.52 -6.29
C SER A 8 -8.59 15.84 -5.70
N TRP A 9 -8.25 15.31 -4.53
CA TRP A 9 -6.99 15.61 -3.85
C TRP A 9 -5.86 14.66 -4.24
N HIS A 10 -4.63 15.15 -4.10
CA HIS A 10 -3.42 14.37 -4.33
C HIS A 10 -3.33 13.18 -3.36
N ARG A 11 -2.79 12.07 -3.86
CA ARG A 11 -2.58 10.85 -3.06
C ARG A 11 -1.23 10.23 -3.36
N ARG A 12 -0.52 9.81 -2.32
CA ARG A 12 0.62 8.90 -2.51
C ARG A 12 0.13 7.55 -3.00
N LEU A 13 0.85 7.04 -3.99
CA LEU A 13 0.71 5.74 -4.60
C LEU A 13 1.99 4.96 -4.31
N ASP A 14 1.85 3.82 -3.64
CA ASP A 14 2.92 2.86 -3.44
C ASP A 14 2.69 1.67 -4.37
N PHE A 15 3.64 1.44 -5.27
CA PHE A 15 3.53 0.44 -6.32
C PHE A 15 4.05 -0.95 -5.91
N LEU A 16 4.44 -1.15 -4.65
CA LEU A 16 4.96 -2.41 -4.11
C LEU A 16 4.08 -2.98 -2.98
N PRO A 17 2.93 -3.60 -3.28
CA PRO A 17 2.12 -4.26 -2.26
C PRO A 17 2.77 -5.44 -1.50
N PRO A 18 3.68 -6.25 -2.08
CA PRO A 18 4.29 -7.35 -1.35
C PRO A 18 5.23 -6.84 -0.26
N MET A 19 4.99 -7.24 0.99
CA MET A 19 5.73 -6.77 2.16
C MET A 19 7.22 -7.12 2.09
N GLY A 20 7.55 -8.33 1.62
CA GLY A 20 8.94 -8.73 1.38
C GLY A 20 9.69 -7.83 0.39
N LEU A 21 9.00 -7.30 -0.62
CA LEU A 21 9.60 -6.33 -1.55
C LEU A 21 9.81 -4.97 -0.88
N GLN A 22 8.88 -4.52 -0.05
CA GLN A 22 9.02 -3.25 0.69
C GLN A 22 10.23 -3.28 1.63
N ILE A 23 10.40 -4.38 2.36
CA ILE A 23 11.59 -4.61 3.19
C ILE A 23 12.87 -4.57 2.35
N ALA A 24 12.88 -5.26 1.20
CA ALA A 24 14.05 -5.31 0.33
C ALA A 24 14.44 -3.94 -0.28
N VAL A 25 13.47 -3.04 -0.51
CA VAL A 25 13.74 -1.67 -0.98
C VAL A 25 14.05 -0.68 0.14
N GLY A 26 14.00 -1.12 1.40
CA GLY A 26 14.45 -0.35 2.57
C GLY A 26 13.39 -0.02 3.63
N GLU A 27 12.14 -0.49 3.49
CA GLU A 27 11.03 -0.16 4.42
C GLU A 27 10.92 -1.13 5.61
N ARG A 28 12.03 -1.75 6.02
CA ARG A 28 12.03 -2.72 7.14
C ARG A 28 11.56 -2.13 8.48
N ASP A 29 11.88 -0.86 8.70
CA ASP A 29 11.63 -0.14 9.94
C ASP A 29 10.36 0.74 9.83
N LEU A 30 9.59 0.59 8.76
CA LEU A 30 8.31 1.29 8.61
C LEU A 30 7.32 0.75 9.65
N GLU A 31 6.84 1.61 10.53
CA GLU A 31 5.94 1.21 11.61
C GLU A 31 4.48 1.22 11.16
N LEU A 32 3.79 0.10 11.38
CA LEU A 32 2.38 -0.07 11.06
C LEU A 32 1.55 -0.17 12.35
N TYR A 33 0.50 0.65 12.47
CA TYR A 33 -0.50 0.52 13.54
C TYR A 33 -1.65 -0.42 13.15
N TYR A 34 -1.79 -0.70 11.85
CA TYR A 34 -2.79 -1.61 11.30
C TYR A 34 -2.22 -2.33 10.09
N CYS A 35 -2.50 -3.62 9.96
CA CYS A 35 -2.09 -4.39 8.80
C CYS A 35 -3.15 -5.42 8.46
N TYR A 36 -3.58 -5.45 7.19
CA TYR A 36 -4.37 -6.52 6.62
C TYR A 36 -3.66 -7.02 5.37
N THR A 37 -3.19 -8.27 5.42
CA THR A 37 -2.45 -8.90 4.32
C THR A 37 -3.07 -10.23 3.94
N SER A 38 -2.75 -10.66 2.72
CA SER A 38 -3.10 -11.96 2.18
C SER A 38 -1.82 -12.75 1.96
N VAL A 39 -1.75 -13.93 2.57
CA VAL A 39 -0.61 -14.83 2.58
C VAL A 39 -0.95 -16.06 1.74
N SER A 40 -0.16 -16.34 0.70
CA SER A 40 -0.35 -17.55 -0.12
C SER A 40 0.46 -18.72 0.45
N VAL A 41 -0.19 -19.87 0.64
CA VAL A 41 0.43 -21.09 1.19
C VAL A 41 0.59 -22.20 0.15
N GLN A 42 1.63 -23.04 0.30
CA GLN A 42 1.95 -24.11 -0.65
C GLN A 42 0.99 -25.30 -0.58
N GLU A 43 0.61 -25.71 0.63
CA GLU A 43 -0.37 -26.76 0.87
C GLU A 43 -1.48 -26.18 1.74
N PRO A 44 -2.77 -26.47 1.46
CA PRO A 44 -3.83 -26.17 2.40
C PRO A 44 -3.54 -26.98 3.65
N THR A 45 -2.99 -26.32 4.67
CA THR A 45 -2.71 -26.94 5.97
C THR A 45 -4.05 -27.34 6.55
N SER A 46 -4.42 -28.61 6.38
CA SER A 46 -5.59 -29.26 6.97
C SER A 46 -5.61 -29.19 8.51
N ARG A 47 -4.56 -28.61 9.11
CA ARG A 47 -4.36 -28.40 10.54
C ARG A 47 -4.41 -26.95 11.00
N MET A 48 -4.52 -25.94 10.11
CA MET A 48 -4.64 -24.56 10.60
C MET A 48 -6.04 -24.34 11.18
N PRO A 49 -6.14 -23.92 12.46
CA PRO A 49 -7.40 -23.45 13.01
C PRO A 49 -7.99 -22.36 12.10
N SER A 50 -9.32 -22.25 12.06
CA SER A 50 -9.98 -21.19 11.29
C SER A 50 -9.47 -19.79 11.64
N GLU A 51 -9.01 -19.61 12.87
CA GLU A 51 -8.33 -18.43 13.37
C GLU A 51 -7.23 -18.81 14.36
N THR A 52 -6.02 -18.28 14.19
CA THR A 52 -4.86 -18.47 15.07
C THR A 52 -4.34 -17.11 15.50
N ARG A 53 -4.20 -16.88 16.81
CA ARG A 53 -3.60 -15.63 17.33
C ARG A 53 -2.08 -15.75 17.28
N THR A 54 -1.44 -14.67 16.85
CA THR A 54 0.01 -14.50 16.79
C THR A 54 0.45 -13.51 17.86
N GLU A 55 1.72 -13.08 17.85
CA GLU A 55 2.20 -12.10 18.83
C GLU A 55 1.50 -10.74 18.64
N TYR A 56 1.35 -10.29 17.39
CA TYR A 56 0.81 -8.97 17.08
C TYR A 56 -0.61 -8.99 16.51
N GLY A 57 -1.04 -10.12 15.94
CA GLY A 57 -2.28 -10.18 15.18
C GLY A 57 -2.96 -11.53 15.21
N LYS A 58 -3.66 -11.82 14.13
CA LYS A 58 -4.35 -13.09 13.93
C LYS A 58 -4.27 -13.51 12.47
N LEU A 59 -4.09 -14.81 12.26
CA LEU A 59 -4.16 -15.50 10.98
C LEU A 59 -5.54 -16.13 10.86
N LYS A 60 -6.20 -15.93 9.72
CA LYS A 60 -7.53 -16.47 9.44
C LYS A 60 -7.53 -17.16 8.09
N VAL A 61 -7.96 -18.42 8.06
CA VAL A 61 -8.07 -19.16 6.81
C VAL A 61 -9.18 -18.53 5.96
N ASN A 62 -8.87 -18.21 4.70
CA ASN A 62 -9.86 -17.64 3.80
C ASN A 62 -10.87 -18.74 3.39
N PRO A 63 -12.18 -18.57 3.66
CA PRO A 63 -13.16 -19.62 3.39
C PRO A 63 -13.38 -19.85 1.88
N ALA A 64 -13.12 -18.84 1.04
CA ALA A 64 -13.26 -18.94 -0.40
C ALA A 64 -12.04 -19.56 -1.08
N PHE A 65 -10.84 -19.40 -0.51
CA PHE A 65 -9.58 -19.86 -1.09
C PHE A 65 -8.72 -20.54 -0.03
N ARG A 66 -8.74 -21.87 -0.01
CA ARG A 66 -8.04 -22.68 1.02
C ARG A 66 -6.51 -22.53 1.02
N ASN A 67 -5.94 -22.00 -0.06
CA ASN A 67 -4.51 -21.71 -0.18
C ASN A 67 -4.15 -20.25 0.18
N ILE A 68 -5.10 -19.52 0.76
CA ILE A 68 -4.93 -18.14 1.21
C ILE A 68 -5.25 -18.07 2.70
N VAL A 69 -4.34 -17.47 3.45
CA VAL A 69 -4.53 -17.10 4.85
C VAL A 69 -4.44 -15.59 4.94
N ASP A 70 -5.45 -14.97 5.54
CA ASP A 70 -5.45 -13.54 5.77
C ASP A 70 -4.83 -13.25 7.15
N TYR A 71 -3.96 -12.26 7.23
CA TYR A 71 -3.39 -11.77 8.49
C TYR A 71 -3.97 -10.40 8.81
N GLU A 72 -4.44 -10.21 10.03
CA GLU A 72 -4.99 -8.94 10.52
C GLU A 72 -4.34 -8.54 11.85
N MET A 73 -3.89 -7.29 11.94
CA MET A 73 -3.27 -6.68 13.11
C MET A 73 -3.86 -5.29 13.34
N GLY A 74 -4.15 -4.94 14.59
CA GLY A 74 -4.52 -3.59 15.00
C GLY A 74 -5.93 -3.14 14.55
N ASN A 75 -6.15 -1.83 14.54
CA ASN A 75 -7.42 -1.20 14.15
C ASN A 75 -7.18 -0.15 13.05
N PRO A 76 -7.96 -0.12 11.95
CA PRO A 76 -7.78 0.86 10.88
C PRO A 76 -8.01 2.30 11.33
N ASN A 77 -8.76 2.52 12.41
CA ASN A 77 -8.94 3.84 13.01
C ASN A 77 -7.83 4.12 14.05
N PRO A 78 -6.87 5.03 13.77
CA PRO A 78 -5.74 5.29 14.66
C PRO A 78 -6.16 5.92 16.00
N ARG A 79 -7.42 6.35 16.16
CA ARG A 79 -7.93 6.87 17.44
C ARG A 79 -8.25 5.77 18.47
N ASN A 80 -8.21 4.50 18.09
CA ASN A 80 -8.62 3.37 18.93
C ASN A 80 -7.41 2.65 19.57
N GLY A 81 -6.47 3.40 20.14
CA GLY A 81 -5.22 2.86 20.67
C GLY A 81 -4.30 2.38 19.54
N ILE A 82 -3.07 2.87 19.55
CA ILE A 82 -2.05 2.51 18.56
C ILE A 82 -0.94 1.74 19.25
N HIS A 83 -0.52 0.66 18.61
CA HIS A 83 0.70 -0.06 18.97
C HIS A 83 1.46 -0.31 17.67
N PRO A 84 2.28 0.67 17.23
CA PRO A 84 3.02 0.54 15.98
C PRO A 84 4.02 -0.61 16.04
N ILE A 85 4.04 -1.44 15.00
CA ILE A 85 4.98 -2.56 14.85
C ILE A 85 5.76 -2.38 13.54
N PRO A 86 7.09 -2.53 13.53
CA PRO A 86 7.87 -2.50 12.30
C PRO A 86 7.44 -3.59 11.31
N GLN A 87 7.42 -3.26 10.01
CA GLN A 87 7.06 -4.21 8.94
C GLN A 87 7.84 -5.52 9.01
N ARG A 88 9.12 -5.46 9.37
CA ARG A 88 9.94 -6.67 9.53
C ARG A 88 9.39 -7.61 10.59
N GLU A 89 8.97 -7.08 11.75
CA GLU A 89 8.46 -7.91 12.83
C GLU A 89 7.09 -8.51 12.49
N ILE A 90 6.24 -7.76 11.78
CA ILE A 90 4.98 -8.30 11.24
C ILE A 90 5.25 -9.44 10.26
N LEU A 91 6.26 -9.29 9.40
CA LEU A 91 6.62 -10.34 8.46
C LEU A 91 7.14 -11.59 9.19
N ASN A 92 8.01 -11.41 10.19
CA ASN A 92 8.53 -12.50 11.02
C ASN A 92 7.40 -13.24 11.74
N ASP A 93 6.49 -12.49 12.38
CA ASP A 93 5.32 -13.04 13.08
C ASP A 93 4.45 -13.90 12.14
N ILE A 94 4.21 -13.42 10.92
CA ILE A 94 3.53 -14.23 9.89
C ILE A 94 4.34 -15.48 9.53
N THR A 95 5.63 -15.36 9.23
CA THR A 95 6.43 -16.50 8.75
C THR A 95 6.64 -17.57 9.82
N ASP A 96 6.83 -17.17 11.07
CA ASP A 96 7.12 -18.05 12.20
C ASP A 96 5.89 -18.90 12.55
N TYR A 97 4.71 -18.27 12.63
CA TYR A 97 3.46 -18.97 12.91
C TYR A 97 2.96 -19.82 11.74
N MET A 98 3.37 -19.50 10.52
CA MET A 98 3.00 -20.26 9.32
C MET A 98 3.98 -21.42 9.03
N GLY A 99 5.08 -21.56 9.77
CA GLY A 99 5.89 -22.79 9.83
C GLY A 99 6.32 -23.35 8.47
N GLY A 100 7.02 -22.57 7.65
CA GLY A 100 7.49 -23.00 6.33
C GLY A 100 6.40 -23.17 5.25
N ALA A 101 5.11 -23.02 5.59
CA ALA A 101 4.00 -23.09 4.63
C ALA A 101 3.91 -21.83 3.75
N VAL A 102 4.52 -20.72 4.19
CA VAL A 102 4.67 -19.51 3.37
C VAL A 102 5.64 -19.81 2.25
N ARG A 103 5.19 -19.61 1.01
CA ARG A 103 6.11 -19.67 -0.12
C ARG A 103 7.08 -18.49 -0.03
N ILE A 104 8.36 -18.79 -0.08
CA ILE A 104 9.43 -17.81 -0.24
C ILE A 104 9.91 -17.92 -1.68
N VAL A 105 9.79 -16.84 -2.45
CA VAL A 105 10.32 -16.74 -3.80
C VAL A 105 11.63 -15.96 -3.70
N GLY A 106 12.76 -16.65 -3.88
CA GLY A 106 14.07 -16.06 -3.58
C GLY A 106 14.18 -15.78 -2.08
N GLU A 107 14.43 -14.51 -1.70
CA GLU A 107 14.47 -14.02 -0.31
C GLU A 107 13.17 -13.30 0.10
N MET A 108 12.08 -13.43 -0.69
CA MET A 108 10.86 -12.64 -0.49
C MET A 108 9.62 -13.52 -0.25
N PRO A 109 8.97 -13.42 0.91
CA PRO A 109 7.77 -14.20 1.20
C PRO A 109 6.53 -13.73 0.41
N ASP A 110 5.58 -14.65 0.23
CA ASP A 110 4.28 -14.44 -0.40
C ASP A 110 3.28 -13.73 0.52
N VAL A 111 3.67 -12.59 1.10
CA VAL A 111 2.81 -11.73 1.94
C VAL A 111 2.44 -10.46 1.17
N VAL A 112 1.17 -10.30 0.80
CA VAL A 112 0.68 -9.18 -0.01
C VAL A 112 -0.23 -8.28 0.81
N ILE A 113 0.13 -7.01 0.95
CA ILE A 113 -0.66 -6.01 1.68
C ILE A 113 -1.95 -5.72 0.92
N LYS A 114 -3.08 -5.79 1.63
CA LYS A 114 -4.42 -5.40 1.16
C LYS A 114 -4.83 -4.06 1.75
N SER A 115 -4.50 -3.83 3.00
CA SER A 115 -4.62 -2.54 3.66
C SER A 115 -3.53 -2.40 4.72
N ARG A 116 -3.05 -1.19 4.95
CA ARG A 116 -2.15 -0.88 6.07
C ARG A 116 -2.41 0.51 6.62
N GLY A 117 -2.32 0.63 7.93
CA GLY A 117 -2.22 1.89 8.65
C GLY A 117 -0.77 2.10 9.04
N VAL A 118 -0.17 3.21 8.60
CA VAL A 118 1.22 3.55 8.87
C VAL A 118 1.27 4.74 9.80
N VAL A 119 2.29 4.78 10.66
CA VAL A 119 2.67 5.97 11.42
C VAL A 119 4.06 6.42 10.98
N GLU A 120 4.22 7.71 10.72
CA GLU A 120 5.52 8.31 10.41
C GLU A 120 5.67 9.62 11.18
N ARG A 121 6.89 9.99 11.53
CA ARG A 121 7.18 11.33 12.05
C ARG A 121 6.88 12.37 10.98
N ILE A 122 6.39 13.52 11.39
CA ILE A 122 6.20 14.65 10.49
C ILE A 122 7.59 15.12 10.00
N PRO A 123 7.83 15.20 8.69
CA PRO A 123 9.10 15.71 8.17
C PRO A 123 9.32 17.17 8.57
N ARG A 124 10.56 17.51 8.91
CA ARG A 124 10.95 18.87 9.35
C ARG A 124 10.53 19.95 8.36
N GLU A 125 10.52 19.64 7.06
CA GLU A 125 10.18 20.61 6.02
C GLU A 125 8.72 21.06 6.03
N VAL A 126 7.83 20.31 6.69
CA VAL A 126 6.39 20.60 6.78
C VAL A 126 5.91 20.79 8.21
N GLU A 127 6.78 20.55 9.21
CA GLU A 127 6.46 20.66 10.63
C GLU A 127 5.97 22.05 11.04
N GLU A 128 6.50 23.10 10.40
CA GLU A 128 6.12 24.49 10.69
C GLU A 128 4.75 24.90 10.10
N LEU A 129 4.19 24.13 9.16
CA LEU A 129 2.89 24.46 8.57
C LEU A 129 1.80 24.34 9.64
N ASP A 130 0.91 25.33 9.70
CA ASP A 130 -0.17 25.43 10.71
C ASP A 130 -0.97 24.14 10.89
N ALA A 131 -1.15 23.37 9.81
CA ALA A 131 -1.93 22.13 9.83
C ALA A 131 -1.23 20.97 10.58
N PHE A 132 0.08 21.06 10.81
CA PHE A 132 0.89 20.05 11.51
C PHE A 132 1.39 20.52 12.88
N GLN A 133 1.22 21.80 13.22
CA GLN A 133 1.63 22.33 14.52
C GLN A 133 0.97 21.56 15.68
N GLY A 134 1.79 21.17 16.66
CA GLY A 134 1.37 20.41 17.83
C GLY A 134 1.20 18.91 17.61
N SER A 135 1.49 18.38 16.41
CA SER A 135 1.55 16.94 16.15
C SER A 135 2.98 16.49 15.94
N GLU A 136 3.34 15.32 16.48
CA GLU A 136 4.66 14.70 16.24
C GLU A 136 4.58 13.71 15.06
N PHE A 137 3.42 13.08 14.90
CA PHE A 137 3.21 11.99 13.94
C PHE A 137 2.08 12.28 12.96
N VAL A 138 2.18 11.62 11.81
CA VAL A 138 1.10 11.46 10.84
C VAL A 138 0.75 9.99 10.72
N PHE A 139 -0.54 9.70 10.86
CA PHE A 139 -1.13 8.38 10.70
C PHE A 139 -1.86 8.32 9.39
N TYR A 140 -1.61 7.32 8.55
CA TYR A 140 -2.33 7.24 7.29
C TYR A 140 -2.67 5.82 6.89
N LEU A 141 -3.83 5.68 6.26
CA LEU A 141 -4.32 4.40 5.76
C LEU A 141 -4.06 4.31 4.26
N GLN A 142 -3.55 3.16 3.82
CA GLN A 142 -3.41 2.83 2.42
C GLN A 142 -4.15 1.53 2.10
N ASN A 143 -4.95 1.57 1.03
CA ASN A 143 -5.69 0.41 0.54
C ASN A 143 -5.18 -0.04 -0.82
N ALA A 144 -5.18 -1.35 -1.05
CA ALA A 144 -4.80 -1.94 -2.32
C ALA A 144 -5.94 -1.83 -3.33
N TYR A 145 -5.64 -1.26 -4.48
CA TYR A 145 -6.55 -1.19 -5.63
C TYR A 145 -5.98 -1.95 -6.81
N GLY A 146 -6.83 -2.72 -7.48
CA GLY A 146 -6.44 -3.57 -8.59
C GLY A 146 -5.96 -2.79 -9.81
N ASN A 147 -5.19 -3.45 -10.67
CA ASN A 147 -4.75 -2.87 -11.94
C ASN A 147 -5.86 -2.94 -13.00
N PHE A 148 -6.55 -1.82 -13.25
CA PHE A 148 -7.62 -1.74 -14.25
C PHE A 148 -7.17 -1.21 -15.62
N VAL A 149 -5.87 -1.01 -15.85
CA VAL A 149 -5.33 -0.34 -17.04
C VAL A 149 -5.87 -0.91 -18.35
N HIS A 150 -5.91 -2.23 -18.52
CA HIS A 150 -6.43 -2.87 -19.74
C HIS A 150 -7.93 -2.66 -19.95
N LYS A 151 -8.71 -2.55 -18.86
CA LYS A 151 -10.15 -2.26 -18.93
C LYS A 151 -10.36 -0.79 -19.32
N VAL A 152 -9.65 0.13 -18.66
CA VAL A 152 -9.75 1.57 -18.92
C VAL A 152 -9.27 1.95 -20.32
N ARG A 153 -8.11 1.44 -20.75
CA ARG A 153 -7.58 1.67 -22.11
C ARG A 153 -8.60 1.33 -23.19
N ARG A 154 -9.28 0.19 -23.05
CA ARG A 154 -10.29 -0.28 -24.01
C ARG A 154 -11.59 0.52 -23.92
N ALA A 155 -12.10 0.75 -22.71
CA ALA A 155 -13.40 1.40 -22.52
C ALA A 155 -13.37 2.90 -22.81
N LEU A 156 -12.26 3.58 -22.52
CA LEU A 156 -12.11 5.04 -22.65
C LEU A 156 -11.24 5.47 -23.85
N ASN A 157 -10.75 4.52 -24.65
CA ASN A 157 -9.82 4.78 -25.76
C ASN A 157 -8.60 5.63 -25.35
N MET A 158 -8.01 5.33 -24.19
CA MET A 158 -6.85 6.04 -23.63
C MET A 158 -5.59 5.17 -23.68
N PRO A 159 -4.95 4.98 -24.85
CA PRO A 159 -3.83 4.05 -24.99
C PRO A 159 -2.58 4.47 -24.19
N HIS A 160 -2.46 5.76 -23.86
CA HIS A 160 -1.32 6.36 -23.16
C HIS A 160 -1.30 6.13 -21.64
N ILE A 161 -2.34 5.51 -21.05
CA ILE A 161 -2.34 5.15 -19.62
C ILE A 161 -1.25 4.10 -19.40
N GLU A 162 -0.20 4.42 -18.66
CA GLU A 162 0.86 3.48 -18.33
C GLU A 162 0.41 2.43 -17.31
N ASN A 163 1.05 1.26 -17.42
CA ASN A 163 0.85 0.18 -16.46
C ASN A 163 1.95 0.27 -15.39
N PRO A 164 1.61 0.53 -14.11
CA PRO A 164 2.61 0.62 -13.03
C PRO A 164 3.57 -0.56 -12.96
N TYR A 165 3.05 -1.76 -13.27
CA TYR A 165 3.85 -2.97 -13.33
C TYR A 165 5.04 -2.89 -14.28
N ARG A 166 4.92 -2.18 -15.42
CA ARG A 166 5.99 -2.11 -16.44
C ARG A 166 7.18 -1.32 -15.91
N PHE A 167 6.95 -0.12 -15.39
CA PHE A 167 8.05 0.69 -14.86
C PHE A 167 8.59 0.10 -13.54
N MET A 168 7.73 -0.46 -12.69
CA MET A 168 8.21 -1.07 -11.44
C MET A 168 9.08 -2.29 -11.68
N LYS A 169 8.73 -3.12 -12.67
CA LYS A 169 9.60 -4.22 -13.08
C LYS A 169 10.98 -3.72 -13.52
N ALA A 170 11.03 -2.66 -14.32
CA ALA A 170 12.29 -2.07 -14.79
C ALA A 170 13.11 -1.49 -13.63
N ASP A 171 12.45 -0.77 -12.72
CA ASP A 171 13.10 -0.18 -11.54
C ASP A 171 13.65 -1.27 -10.60
N LEU A 172 12.87 -2.33 -10.30
CA LEU A 172 13.31 -3.44 -9.44
C LEU A 172 14.54 -4.18 -10.01
N LEU A 173 14.62 -4.34 -11.33
CA LEU A 173 15.80 -4.89 -11.99
C LEU A 173 16.99 -3.92 -11.92
N LYS A 174 16.75 -2.64 -12.20
CA LYS A 174 17.78 -1.59 -12.16
C LYS A 174 18.45 -1.49 -10.78
N TYR A 175 17.65 -1.54 -9.71
CA TYR A 175 18.15 -1.53 -8.32
C TYR A 175 18.58 -2.90 -7.80
N ARG A 176 18.61 -3.93 -8.67
CA ARG A 176 19.02 -5.32 -8.33
C ARG A 176 18.25 -5.94 -7.16
N ILE A 177 17.02 -5.51 -6.96
CA ILE A 177 16.09 -6.06 -5.96
C ILE A 177 15.60 -7.44 -6.42
N ILE A 178 15.36 -7.58 -7.73
CA ILE A 178 15.08 -8.86 -8.37
C ILE A 178 16.17 -9.18 -9.38
N ARG A 179 16.43 -10.48 -9.59
CA ARG A 179 17.53 -10.95 -10.45
C ARG A 179 17.12 -11.14 -11.90
N SER A 180 15.83 -11.35 -12.16
CA SER A 180 15.33 -11.75 -13.48
C SER A 180 14.01 -11.05 -13.83
N PRO A 181 13.78 -10.74 -15.11
CA PRO A 181 12.49 -10.25 -15.59
C PRO A 181 11.35 -11.27 -15.44
N HIS A 182 11.65 -12.52 -15.06
CA HIS A 182 10.68 -13.58 -14.83
C HIS A 182 10.52 -13.94 -13.34
N ASP A 183 11.03 -13.10 -12.43
CA ASP A 183 10.94 -13.32 -11.00
C ASP A 183 9.48 -13.54 -10.53
N PRO A 184 9.15 -14.62 -9.79
CA PRO A 184 7.76 -14.97 -9.48
C PRO A 184 6.97 -14.03 -8.53
N VAL A 185 7.52 -13.43 -7.46
CA VAL A 185 7.96 -12.03 -7.57
C VAL A 185 6.87 -11.12 -8.11
N LEU A 186 7.10 -10.78 -9.36
CA LEU A 186 6.36 -9.86 -10.17
C LEU A 186 4.89 -10.24 -10.36
N LYS A 187 4.54 -11.54 -10.30
CA LYS A 187 3.13 -11.97 -10.41
C LYS A 187 2.25 -11.48 -9.27
N LYS A 188 2.86 -11.01 -8.17
CA LYS A 188 2.18 -10.47 -6.98
C LYS A 188 1.96 -8.95 -7.05
N LEU A 189 2.62 -8.24 -7.96
CA LEU A 189 2.45 -6.81 -8.19
C LEU A 189 1.17 -6.52 -9.01
N ARG A 190 0.02 -6.90 -8.45
CA ARG A 190 -1.30 -6.79 -9.12
C ARG A 190 -2.11 -5.56 -8.73
N SER A 191 -1.64 -4.83 -7.72
CA SER A 191 -2.32 -3.68 -7.15
C SER A 191 -1.36 -2.53 -6.89
N THR A 192 -1.92 -1.36 -6.68
CA THR A 192 -1.23 -0.19 -6.14
C THR A 192 -1.86 0.12 -4.78
N LEU A 193 -1.03 0.36 -3.77
CA LEU A 193 -1.49 0.87 -2.48
C LEU A 193 -1.69 2.38 -2.61
N LYS A 194 -2.89 2.85 -2.31
CA LYS A 194 -3.25 4.26 -2.41
C LYS A 194 -3.61 4.81 -1.04
N THR A 195 -3.05 5.96 -0.68
CA THR A 195 -3.44 6.66 0.54
C THR A 195 -4.92 7.06 0.47
N GLU A 196 -5.69 6.58 1.44
CA GLU A 196 -7.11 6.88 1.61
C GLU A 196 -7.35 8.08 2.50
N PHE A 197 -6.65 8.13 3.64
CA PHE A 197 -6.66 9.26 4.56
C PHE A 197 -5.35 9.41 5.36
N ILE A 198 -5.09 10.59 5.92
CA ILE A 198 -4.06 10.91 6.93
C ILE A 198 -4.77 11.58 8.12
N VAL A 199 -4.27 11.38 9.33
CA VAL A 199 -4.70 12.03 10.57
C VAL A 199 -3.43 12.45 11.30
N ALA A 200 -3.46 13.62 11.94
CA ALA A 200 -2.43 14.03 12.89
C ALA A 200 -3.05 14.07 14.30
N ASP A 201 -2.24 14.10 15.34
CA ASP A 201 -2.70 14.01 16.73
C ASP A 201 -3.71 15.10 17.08
N THR A 202 -3.55 16.29 16.49
CA THR A 202 -4.39 17.46 16.77
C THR A 202 -5.65 17.53 15.91
N TYR A 203 -5.63 17.05 14.66
CA TYR A 203 -6.70 17.27 13.69
C TYR A 203 -7.00 16.09 12.77
N GLY A 204 -8.24 16.03 12.28
CA GLY A 204 -8.62 15.18 11.15
C GLY A 204 -8.22 15.81 9.82
N TRP A 205 -8.27 15.02 8.73
CA TRP A 205 -7.72 15.43 7.44
C TRP A 205 -8.27 16.70 6.81
N SER A 206 -9.51 17.05 7.17
CA SER A 206 -10.17 18.24 6.64
C SER A 206 -9.39 19.52 6.92
N HIS A 207 -8.56 19.53 7.98
CA HIS A 207 -7.75 20.68 8.37
C HIS A 207 -6.45 20.83 7.55
N PHE A 208 -5.98 19.77 6.89
CA PHE A 208 -4.76 19.88 6.08
C PHE A 208 -5.02 20.67 4.80
N GLY A 209 -6.10 20.36 4.07
CA GLY A 209 -6.25 20.84 2.70
C GLY A 209 -5.32 20.10 1.71
N ASP A 210 -5.65 20.17 0.42
CA ASP A 210 -4.89 19.47 -0.63
C ASP A 210 -3.43 19.93 -0.69
N SER A 211 -3.17 21.23 -0.53
CA SER A 211 -1.82 21.80 -0.59
C SER A 211 -0.89 21.25 0.50
N ASN A 212 -1.36 21.15 1.75
CA ASN A 212 -0.52 20.63 2.84
C ASN A 212 -0.38 19.11 2.76
N ILE A 213 -1.40 18.38 2.28
CA ILE A 213 -1.27 16.95 1.98
C ILE A 213 -0.23 16.73 0.89
N LEU A 214 -0.26 17.52 -0.18
CA LEU A 214 0.73 17.43 -1.25
C LEU A 214 2.15 17.70 -0.71
N ALA A 215 2.34 18.75 0.09
CA ALA A 215 3.62 19.06 0.71
C ALA A 215 4.13 17.91 1.60
N LEU A 216 3.27 17.37 2.45
CA LEU A 216 3.58 16.23 3.31
C LEU A 216 3.97 14.99 2.49
N GLU A 217 3.15 14.61 1.52
CA GLU A 217 3.42 13.43 0.68
C GLU A 217 4.70 13.63 -0.15
N GLN A 218 5.01 14.85 -0.61
CA GLN A 218 6.29 15.15 -1.28
C GLN A 218 7.49 14.93 -0.36
N ALA A 219 7.38 15.34 0.92
CA ALA A 219 8.42 15.12 1.91
C ALA A 219 8.58 13.62 2.23
N LEU A 220 7.49 12.91 2.52
CA LEU A 220 7.49 11.48 2.85
C LEU A 220 7.91 10.55 1.70
N THR A 221 7.74 10.98 0.45
CA THR A 221 8.09 10.18 -0.74
C THR A 221 9.46 10.48 -1.31
N ARG A 222 10.15 11.54 -0.85
CA ARG A 222 11.38 12.06 -1.47
C ARG A 222 12.42 10.98 -1.78
N ASN A 223 12.66 10.08 -0.83
CA ASN A 223 13.66 9.01 -0.95
C ASN A 223 13.08 7.64 -1.33
N ARG A 224 11.77 7.56 -1.57
CA ARG A 224 11.05 6.32 -1.89
C ARG A 224 10.77 6.25 -3.38
N TRP A 225 11.74 5.77 -4.16
CA TRP A 225 11.64 5.73 -5.62
C TRP A 225 10.47 4.86 -6.12
N TRP A 226 10.05 3.85 -5.35
CA TRP A 226 8.92 2.96 -5.65
C TRP A 226 7.54 3.55 -5.31
N THR A 227 7.51 4.80 -4.84
CA THR A 227 6.29 5.57 -4.64
C THR A 227 6.24 6.75 -5.60
N ASP A 228 5.05 7.29 -5.82
CA ASP A 228 4.81 8.54 -6.54
C ASP A 228 3.55 9.20 -6.00
N ILE A 229 3.31 10.45 -6.40
CA ILE A 229 2.13 11.20 -6.03
C ILE A 229 1.24 11.29 -7.26
N GLY A 230 0.03 10.76 -7.14
CA GLY A 230 -1.00 10.88 -8.15
C GLY A 230 -1.77 12.18 -7.97
N LYS A 231 -1.72 13.05 -8.98
CA LYS A 231 -2.68 14.15 -9.16
C LYS A 231 -3.92 13.60 -9.88
N PRO A 232 -5.11 13.63 -9.27
CA PRO A 232 -6.34 13.24 -9.95
C PRO A 232 -6.51 14.00 -11.26
N THR A 233 -6.69 13.27 -12.35
CA THR A 233 -6.98 13.91 -13.64
C THR A 233 -8.49 14.10 -13.77
N PRO A 234 -8.97 15.31 -14.08
CA PRO A 234 -10.38 15.56 -14.33
C PRO A 234 -10.74 15.06 -15.73
N PHE A 235 -10.92 13.75 -15.91
CA PHE A 235 -11.57 13.23 -17.10
C PHE A 235 -13.05 13.02 -16.81
N GLN A 236 -13.91 13.47 -17.72
CA GLN A 236 -15.31 13.08 -17.74
C GLN A 236 -15.38 11.63 -18.19
N ILE A 237 -15.55 10.71 -17.24
CA ILE A 237 -15.87 9.32 -17.55
C ILE A 237 -17.29 9.30 -18.12
N PRO A 238 -17.55 8.72 -19.31
CA PRO A 238 -18.90 8.57 -19.84
C PRO A 238 -19.78 7.86 -18.81
N ILE A 239 -20.99 8.39 -18.60
CA ILE A 239 -21.93 7.96 -17.53
C ILE A 239 -22.28 6.46 -17.59
N ASN A 240 -22.00 5.78 -18.71
CA ASN A 240 -22.26 4.34 -18.91
C ASN A 240 -21.01 3.48 -19.11
N SER A 241 -19.81 3.94 -18.75
CA SER A 241 -18.58 3.19 -19.04
C SER A 241 -18.41 1.90 -18.22
N GLY A 242 -19.10 1.78 -17.06
CA GLY A 242 -18.90 0.65 -16.13
C GLY A 242 -17.45 0.50 -15.65
N VAL A 243 -16.63 1.54 -15.82
CA VAL A 243 -15.21 1.59 -15.45
C VAL A 243 -15.11 2.05 -14.01
N GLN A 244 -14.49 1.21 -13.18
CA GLN A 244 -14.08 1.55 -11.82
C GLN A 244 -12.57 1.81 -11.83
N GLY A 245 -12.14 2.79 -11.04
CA GLY A 245 -10.74 3.21 -10.94
C GLY A 245 -10.61 4.71 -11.16
N GLN A 246 -9.63 5.30 -10.49
CA GLN A 246 -9.32 6.70 -10.58
C GLN A 246 -8.04 6.90 -11.40
N ILE A 247 -8.10 7.86 -12.32
CA ILE A 247 -6.96 8.19 -13.18
C ILE A 247 -6.11 9.25 -12.48
N TYR A 248 -4.80 9.02 -12.47
CA TYR A 248 -3.82 9.91 -11.88
C TYR A 248 -2.72 10.27 -12.88
N GLN A 249 -2.36 11.55 -12.90
CA GLN A 249 -1.09 11.99 -13.45
C GLN A 249 -0.03 11.86 -12.35
N LEU A 250 0.98 11.05 -12.58
CA LEU A 250 2.11 10.88 -11.67
C LEU A 250 3.03 12.09 -11.75
N LEU A 251 3.35 12.69 -10.60
CA LEU A 251 4.16 13.90 -10.54
C LEU A 251 5.63 13.62 -10.84
N ARG A 252 6.22 12.54 -10.31
CA ARG A 252 7.65 12.23 -10.51
C ARG A 252 7.90 11.54 -11.85
N ARG A 253 7.08 10.55 -12.20
CA ARG A 253 7.24 9.77 -13.44
C ARG A 253 6.71 10.46 -14.69
N ASN A 254 5.94 11.53 -14.52
CA ASN A 254 5.30 12.27 -15.60
C ASN A 254 4.52 11.36 -16.58
N CYS A 255 3.73 10.42 -16.04
CA CYS A 255 2.87 9.54 -16.82
C CYS A 255 1.50 9.37 -16.17
N VAL A 256 0.53 8.91 -16.96
CA VAL A 256 -0.85 8.68 -16.48
C VAL A 256 -1.00 7.23 -16.05
N VAL A 257 -1.58 6.97 -14.89
CA VAL A 257 -1.91 5.62 -14.41
C VAL A 257 -3.36 5.53 -13.95
N VAL A 258 -3.85 4.31 -13.78
CA VAL A 258 -5.17 4.03 -13.19
C VAL A 258 -4.98 3.21 -11.92
N VAL A 259 -5.66 3.64 -10.85
CA VAL A 259 -5.71 2.96 -9.55
C VAL A 259 -7.16 2.86 -9.09
#